data_AF-A0A6V7M3T5-F1
#
_entry.id   AF-A0A6V7M3T5-F1
#
_cell.length_a   1.000
_cell.length_b   1.000
_cell.length_c   1.000
_cell.angle_alpha   90.00
_cell.angle_beta   90.00
_cell.angle_gamma   90.00
#
_symmetry.space_group_name_H-M   'P 1'
#
loop_
_entity.id
_entity.type
_entity.pdbx_description
1 polymer ?
#
loop_
_entity_poly.entity_id
_entity_poly.type
_entity_poly.pdbx_seq_one_letter_code
_entity_poly.pdbx_strand_id
1 'polypeptide(L)' 'ENVAKKYGIGRREQDEYAVESQRRAAVAIKAGYYDKEIVPVSVTTRKQVTVVSSDEFPKPNTTVETLEKLSPVYIK' A
#
# COMPACT_ATOMS: atom_id res chain seq x y z
N GLU A 1 -0.04 14.49 -11.11
CA GLU A 1 0.97 15.58 -11.28
C GLU A 1 0.36 16.96 -11.45
N ASN A 2 -0.69 17.18 -12.25
CA ASN A 2 -1.32 18.52 -12.39
C ASN A 2 -1.75 19.13 -11.05
N VAL A 3 -2.33 18.32 -10.16
CA VAL A 3 -2.70 18.74 -8.80
C VAL A 3 -1.47 19.07 -7.97
N ALA A 4 -0.47 18.18 -7.95
CA ALA A 4 0.78 18.41 -7.23
C ALA A 4 1.47 19.71 -7.69
N LYS A 5 1.53 19.95 -9.01
CA LYS A 5 2.06 21.19 -9.58
C LYS A 5 1.23 22.42 -9.20
N LYS A 6 -0.10 22.33 -9.25
CA LYS A 6 -1.00 23.44 -8.91
C LYS A 6 -0.87 23.87 -7.44
N TYR A 7 -0.65 22.91 -6.54
CA TYR A 7 -0.58 23.16 -5.10
C TYR A 7 0.86 23.13 -4.55
N GLY A 8 1.88 22.99 -5.39
CA GLY A 8 3.28 22.98 -4.97
C GLY A 8 3.70 21.78 -4.14
N ILE A 9 3.01 20.63 -4.26
CA ILE A 9 3.29 19.42 -3.48
C ILE A 9 4.54 18.74 -4.07
N GLY A 10 5.61 18.69 -3.27
CA GLY A 10 6.88 18.08 -3.66
C GLY A 10 6.82 16.56 -3.78
N ARG A 11 7.84 15.97 -4.40
CA ARG A 11 8.01 14.50 -4.45
C ARG A 11 8.21 13.92 -3.05
N ARG A 12 9.05 14.56 -2.24
CA ARG A 12 9.33 14.12 -0.87
C ARG A 12 8.08 14.07 0.00
N GLU A 13 7.22 15.09 -0.07
CA GLU A 13 5.96 15.12 0.69
C GLU A 13 5.02 13.98 0.27
N GLN A 14 4.96 13.66 -1.03
CA GLN A 14 4.19 12.51 -1.53
C GLN A 14 4.76 11.18 -1.01
N ASP A 15 6.09 11.03 -0.99
CA ASP A 15 6.76 9.83 -0.51
C ASP A 15 6.61 9.66 1.01
N GLU A 16 6.72 10.73 1.79
CA GLU A 16 6.48 10.74 3.25
C GLU A 16 5.05 10.31 3.58
N TYR A 17 4.06 10.84 2.85
CA TYR A 17 2.67 10.43 2.99
C TYR A 17 2.45 8.96 2.62
N ALA A 18 3.09 8.49 1.54
CA ALA A 18 2.99 7.11 1.11
C ALA A 18 3.58 6.14 2.16
N VAL A 19 4.74 6.46 2.75
CA VAL A 19 5.33 5.67 3.86
C VAL A 19 4.38 5.60 5.05
N GLU A 20 3.82 6.73 5.46
CA GLU A 20 2.89 6.77 6.58
C GLU A 20 1.61 5.97 6.29
N SER A 21 1.11 6.00 5.06
CA SER A 21 -0.01 5.17 4.61
C SER A 21 0.32 3.67 4.73
N GLN A 22 1.50 3.25 4.27
CA GLN A 22 1.96 1.85 4.37
C GLN A 22 2.07 1.41 5.83
N ARG A 23 2.64 2.27 6.68
CA ARG A 23 2.77 2.01 8.13
C ARG A 23 1.41 1.85 8.81
N ARG A 24 0.46 2.75 8.55
CA ARG A 24 -0.90 2.69 9.12
C ARG A 24 -1.63 1.42 8.70
N ALA A 25 -1.56 1.06 7.42
CA ALA A 25 -2.18 -0.16 6.91
C ALA A 25 -1.60 -1.41 7.58
N ALA A 26 -0.26 -1.50 7.69
CA ALA A 26 0.39 -2.62 8.37
C ALA A 26 0.01 -2.74 9.85
N VAL A 27 -0.10 -1.61 10.56
CA VAL A 27 -0.56 -1.59 11.96
C VAL A 27 -2.01 -2.04 12.08
N ALA A 28 -2.90 -1.57 11.20
CA ALA A 28 -4.32 -1.94 11.22
C ALA A 28 -4.54 -3.43 10.93
N ILE A 29 -3.81 -4.00 9.96
CA ILE A 29 -3.82 -5.44 9.66
C ILE A 29 -3.33 -6.23 10.87
N LYS A 30 -2.19 -5.84 11.47
CA LYS A 30 -1.65 -6.53 12.64
C LYS A 30 -2.60 -6.46 13.86
N ALA A 31 -3.36 -5.37 13.97
CA ALA A 31 -4.35 -5.18 15.03
C ALA A 31 -5.70 -5.86 14.75
N GLY A 32 -5.87 -6.51 13.60
CA GLY A 32 -7.12 -7.20 13.22
C GLY A 32 -8.29 -6.24 12.95
N TYR A 33 -8.03 -4.99 12.60
CA TYR A 33 -9.08 -4.00 12.38
C TYR A 33 -9.97 -4.36 11.19
N TYR A 34 -9.41 -5.02 10.18
CA TYR A 34 -10.13 -5.40 8.97
C TYR A 34 -10.81 -6.78 9.05
N ASP A 35 -10.58 -7.54 10.12
CA ASP A 35 -11.08 -8.92 10.27
C ASP A 35 -12.61 -9.01 10.20
N LYS A 36 -13.31 -7.93 10.60
CA LYS A 36 -14.78 -7.87 10.60
C LYS A 36 -15.39 -7.44 9.27
N GLU A 37 -14.62 -6.77 8.41
CA GLU A 37 -15.11 -6.21 7.14
C GLU A 37 -14.66 -7.03 5.92
N ILE A 38 -13.55 -7.77 6.03
CA ILE A 38 -13.06 -8.63 4.95
C ILE A 38 -13.82 -9.96 4.94
N VAL A 39 -14.49 -10.24 3.83
CA VAL A 39 -15.08 -11.56 3.57
C VAL A 39 -14.01 -12.45 2.91
N PRO A 40 -13.63 -13.60 3.51
CA PRO A 40 -12.63 -14.48 2.93
C PRO A 40 -13.05 -15.05 1.58
N VAL A 41 -12.12 -15.08 0.63
CA VAL A 41 -12.34 -15.65 -0.70
C VAL A 41 -11.55 -16.96 -0.84
N SER A 42 -12.24 -18.05 -1.17
CA SER A 42 -11.60 -19.33 -1.45
C SER A 42 -11.26 -19.47 -2.93
N VAL A 43 -9.98 -19.63 -3.23
CA VAL A 43 -9.46 -19.89 -4.58
C VAL A 43 -9.13 -21.37 -4.69
N THR A 44 -9.94 -22.09 -5.45
CA THR A 44 -9.77 -23.53 -5.69
C THR A 44 -8.99 -23.77 -6.99
N THR A 45 -7.87 -24.46 -6.87
CA THR A 45 -7.11 -25.01 -8.00
C THR A 45 -7.30 -26.53 -8.04
N ARG A 46 -6.83 -27.20 -9.11
CA ARG A 46 -6.94 -28.67 -9.25
C ARG A 46 -6.35 -29.47 -8.08
N LYS A 47 -5.40 -28.91 -7.32
CA LYS A 47 -4.66 -29.62 -6.26
C LYS A 47 -4.81 -29.02 -4.87
N GLN A 48 -5.35 -27.80 -4.75
CA GLN A 48 -5.34 -27.06 -3.49
C GLN A 48 -6.44 -26.01 -3.46
N VAL A 49 -7.00 -25.79 -2.27
CA VAL A 49 -7.82 -24.63 -1.93
C VAL A 49 -6.96 -23.66 -1.11
N THR A 50 -6.87 -22.41 -1.55
CA THR A 50 -6.22 -21.32 -0.82
C THR A 50 -7.27 -20.30 -0.41
N VAL A 51 -7.30 -19.95 0.87
CA VAL A 51 -8.21 -18.90 1.38
C VAL A 51 -7.42 -17.60 1.46
N VAL A 52 -7.93 -16.57 0.79
CA VAL A 52 -7.41 -15.20 0.85
C VAL A 52 -8.32 -14.40 1.77
N SER A 53 -7.77 -13.89 2.87
CA SER A 53 -8.52 -13.18 3.91
C SER A 53 -7.81 -11.95 4.48
N SER A 54 -6.72 -11.51 3.85
CA SER A 54 -5.93 -10.35 4.27
C SER A 54 -5.46 -9.59 3.04
N ASP A 55 -5.37 -8.28 3.15
CA ASP A 55 -4.76 -7.44 2.10
C ASP A 55 -3.26 -7.76 1.95
N GLU A 56 -2.82 -8.00 0.72
CA GLU A 56 -1.44 -8.41 0.40
C GLU A 56 -0.53 -7.23 0.02
N PHE A 57 -1.12 -6.07 -0.28
CA PHE A 57 -0.40 -4.93 -0.83
C PHE A 57 0.44 -4.13 0.19
N PRO A 58 0.05 -4.02 1.47
CA PRO A 58 0.83 -3.26 2.44
C PRO A 58 2.26 -3.79 2.62
N LYS A 59 3.24 -2.89 2.42
CA LYS A 59 4.68 -3.16 2.53
C LYS A 59 5.20 -2.45 3.79
N PRO A 60 5.23 -3.12 4.96
CA PRO A 60 5.56 -2.49 6.23
C PRO A 60 6.98 -1.90 6.29
N ASN A 61 7.88 -2.38 5.44
CA ASN A 61 9.28 -1.94 5.38
C ASN A 61 9.51 -0.82 4.35
N THR A 62 8.45 -0.22 3.78
CA THR A 62 8.58 0.92 2.87
C THR A 62 9.15 2.13 3.63
N THR A 63 10.22 2.70 3.11
CA THR A 63 10.86 3.91 3.64
C THR A 63 10.93 5.00 2.58
N VAL A 64 11.13 6.26 2.99
CA VAL A 64 11.24 7.39 2.06
C VAL A 64 12.39 7.16 1.08
N GLU A 65 13.52 6.65 1.55
CA GLU A 65 14.71 6.36 0.75
C GLU A 65 14.46 5.26 -0.29
N THR A 66 13.57 4.30 0.02
CA THR A 66 13.17 3.28 -0.96
C THR A 66 12.23 3.85 -2.03
N LEU A 67 11.38 4.82 -1.67
CA LEU A 67 10.44 5.46 -2.59
C LEU A 67 11.11 6.50 -3.47
N GLU A 68 12.08 7.26 -2.94
CA GLU A 68 12.83 8.27 -3.70
C GLU A 68 13.60 7.65 -4.89
N LYS A 69 13.96 6.37 -4.81
CA LYS A 69 14.62 5.61 -5.89
C LYS A 69 13.68 5.25 -7.05
N LEU A 70 12.37 5.39 -6.89
CA LEU A 70 11.41 5.03 -7.92
C LEU A 70 11.31 6.11 -9.00
N SER A 71 11.47 5.69 -10.25
CA SER A 71 11.26 6.55 -11.41
C SER A 71 9.83 7.12 -11.45
N PRO A 72 9.65 8.38 -11.88
CA PRO A 72 8.34 8.92 -12.17
C PRO A 72 7.55 8.04 -13.15
N VAL A 73 6.24 7.87 -12.89
CA VAL A 73 5.38 6.99 -13.69
C VAL A 73 4.72 7.70 -14.87
N TYR A 74 4.46 9.01 -14.77
CA TYR A 74 3.63 9.74 -15.75
C TYR A 74 4.36 10.91 -16.44
N ILE A 75 5.08 11.76 -15.72
CA ILE A 75 5.93 12.83 -16.30
C ILE A 75 7.40 12.48 -16.09
N LYS A 76 8.16 12.44 -17.19
CA LYS A 76 9.63 12.42 -17.19
C LYS A 76 10.20 13.78 -16.85
#